data_AF-A0A8C5WYN8-F1
#
_entry.id   AF-A0A8C5WYN8-F1
#
_cell.length_a   1.000
_cell.length_b   1.000
_cell.length_c   1.000
_cell.angle_alpha   90.00
_cell.angle_beta   90.00
_cell.angle_gamma   90.00
#
_symmetry.space_group_name_H-M   'P 1'
#
loop_
_entity.id
_entity.type
_entity.pdbx_description
1 polymer ?
#
loop_
_entity_poly.entity_id
_entity_poly.type
_entity_poly.pdbx_seq_one_letter_code
_entity_poly.pdbx_strand_id
1 'polypeptide(L)'
;MAEEEKLPAGWEKRMSRSSGRVYYFNHITNASQWERPTGNSKNGQGEPTKVRCSHLLVKHNQSRRPSSWREDKITRSKEEALELINGK
;
A
#
# COMPACT_ATOMS: atom_id res chain seq x y z
N MET A 1 -31.96 3.98 2.34
CA MET A 1 -31.07 2.83 2.62
C MET A 1 -30.11 2.68 1.46
N ALA A 2 -28.96 3.32 1.53
CA ALA A 2 -27.87 3.14 0.59
C ALA A 2 -26.67 2.87 1.48
N GLU A 3 -26.18 1.63 1.57
CA GLU A 3 -24.84 1.27 2.05
C GLU A 3 -24.67 -0.28 2.05
N GLU A 4 -25.05 -0.95 0.96
CA GLU A 4 -24.69 -2.37 0.74
C GLU A 4 -24.05 -2.62 -0.64
N GLU A 5 -23.48 -1.58 -1.25
CA GLU A 5 -22.65 -1.77 -2.46
C GLU A 5 -21.32 -2.41 -2.05
N LYS A 6 -21.03 -3.63 -2.54
CA LYS A 6 -19.81 -4.35 -2.18
C LYS A 6 -18.56 -3.50 -2.48
N LEU A 7 -17.62 -3.44 -1.54
CA LEU A 7 -16.35 -2.77 -1.75
C LEU A 7 -15.59 -3.42 -2.92
N PRO A 8 -14.73 -2.68 -3.63
CA PRO A 8 -13.96 -3.24 -4.72
C PRO A 8 -13.03 -4.35 -4.21
N ALA A 9 -12.62 -5.26 -5.09
CA ALA A 9 -11.72 -6.36 -4.72
C ALA A 9 -10.46 -5.83 -4.02
N GLY A 10 -10.08 -6.51 -2.94
CA GLY A 10 -8.94 -6.10 -2.11
C GLY A 10 -9.26 -5.11 -0.99
N TRP A 11 -10.42 -4.43 -1.02
CA TRP A 11 -10.77 -3.40 -0.04
C TRP A 11 -11.65 -3.93 1.11
N GLU A 12 -11.32 -3.49 2.33
CA GLU A 12 -12.01 -3.83 3.57
C GLU A 12 -12.32 -2.56 4.37
N LYS A 13 -13.50 -2.49 4.98
CA LYS A 13 -13.88 -1.43 5.92
C LYS A 13 -13.34 -1.78 7.31
N ARG A 14 -12.49 -0.92 7.88
CA ARG A 14 -11.88 -1.10 9.21
C ARG A 14 -12.16 0.11 10.10
N MET A 15 -11.99 -0.09 11.41
CA MET A 15 -12.07 0.98 12.41
C MET A 15 -10.66 1.28 12.95
N SER A 16 -10.30 2.57 12.97
CA SER A 16 -9.01 3.00 13.51
C SER A 16 -8.95 2.79 15.02
N ARG A 17 -7.87 2.16 15.49
CA ARG A 17 -7.63 1.93 16.93
C ARG A 17 -7.46 3.22 17.73
N SER A 18 -6.91 4.27 17.11
CA SER A 18 -6.60 5.52 17.79
C SER A 18 -7.74 6.53 17.75
N SER A 19 -8.50 6.58 16.64
CA SER A 19 -9.54 7.61 16.43
C SER A 19 -10.96 7.08 16.44
N GLY A 20 -11.18 5.76 16.43
CA GLY A 20 -12.51 5.16 16.30
C GLY A 20 -13.20 5.43 14.96
N ARG A 21 -12.55 6.16 14.05
CA ARG A 21 -13.10 6.50 12.73
C ARG A 21 -12.96 5.32 11.78
N VAL A 22 -13.97 5.15 10.93
CA VAL A 22 -13.93 4.20 9.82
C VAL A 22 -12.89 4.65 8.80
N TYR A 23 -12.10 3.71 8.31
CA TYR A 23 -11.23 3.86 7.14
C TYR A 23 -11.34 2.61 6.25
N TYR A 24 -10.84 2.70 5.03
CA TYR A 24 -10.81 1.61 4.06
C TYR A 24 -9.37 1.18 3.83
N PHE A 25 -9.14 -0.13 3.91
CA PHE A 25 -7.82 -0.74 3.75
C PHE A 25 -7.81 -1.69 2.57
N ASN A 26 -6.83 -1.53 1.68
CA ASN A 26 -6.59 -2.46 0.58
C ASN A 26 -5.52 -3.47 0.99
N HIS A 27 -5.88 -4.74 1.19
CA HIS A 27 -4.94 -5.77 1.64
C HIS A 27 -3.99 -6.26 0.54
N ILE A 28 -4.24 -5.91 -0.72
CA ILE A 28 -3.38 -6.26 -1.86
C ILE A 28 -2.24 -5.24 -1.97
N THR A 29 -2.56 -3.94 -1.87
CA THR A 29 -1.58 -2.86 -2.02
C THR A 29 -1.05 -2.33 -0.68
N ASN A 30 -1.62 -2.77 0.45
CA ASN A 30 -1.43 -2.20 1.79
C ASN A 30 -1.76 -0.70 1.89
N ALA A 31 -2.57 -0.17 0.95
CA ALA A 31 -3.01 1.22 0.99
C ALA A 31 -4.16 1.41 2.00
N SER A 32 -4.18 2.56 2.68
CA SER A 32 -5.27 2.96 3.56
C SER A 32 -5.78 4.34 3.18
N GLN A 33 -7.09 4.54 3.14
CA GLN A 33 -7.74 5.83 2.83
C GLN A 33 -9.00 6.03 3.67
N TRP A 34 -9.44 7.29 3.82
CA TRP A 34 -10.64 7.63 4.61
C TRP A 34 -11.92 7.54 3.77
N GLU A 35 -11.82 7.88 2.49
CA GLU A 35 -12.90 7.88 1.53
C GLU A 35 -13.23 6.46 1.08
N ARG A 36 -14.52 6.17 0.90
CA ARG A 36 -14.95 4.86 0.40
C ARG A 36 -14.40 4.64 -1.01
N PRO A 37 -13.63 3.56 -1.25
CA PRO A 37 -13.14 3.27 -2.58
C PRO A 37 -14.34 2.97 -3.48
N THR A 38 -14.51 3.76 -4.53
CA THR A 38 -15.51 3.47 -5.55
C THR A 38 -14.96 2.33 -6.41
N GLY A 39 -15.80 1.32 -6.64
CA GLY A 39 -15.48 0.34 -7.67
C GLY A 39 -15.45 1.11 -8.97
N ASN A 40 -14.34 1.07 -9.69
CA ASN A 40 -14.35 1.39 -11.12
C ASN A 40 -15.10 0.26 -11.86
N SER A 41 -16.34 -0.02 -11.45
CA SER A 41 -17.31 -0.84 -12.17
C SER A 41 -17.87 -0.03 -13.33
N LYS A 42 -17.00 0.53 -14.17
CA LYS A 42 -17.36 0.84 -15.54
C LYS A 42 -17.08 -0.44 -16.33
N ASN A 43 -18.10 -1.30 -16.40
CA ASN A 43 -18.23 -2.44 -17.32
C ASN A 43 -17.11 -3.49 -17.29
N GLY A 44 -17.27 -4.55 -16.49
CA GLY A 44 -16.87 -5.92 -16.85
C GLY A 44 -15.45 -6.21 -17.36
N GLN A 45 -14.49 -5.31 -17.18
CA GLN A 45 -13.12 -5.50 -17.65
C GLN A 45 -12.32 -6.14 -16.53
N GLY A 46 -11.83 -7.36 -16.78
CA GLY A 46 -10.93 -8.09 -15.88
C GLY A 46 -9.65 -7.30 -15.57
N GLU A 47 -8.81 -7.86 -14.69
CA GLU A 47 -7.54 -7.25 -14.30
C GLU A 47 -6.71 -6.82 -15.54
N PRO A 48 -6.13 -5.62 -15.55
CA PRO A 48 -5.39 -5.14 -16.72
C PRO A 48 -4.20 -6.06 -17.02
N THR A 49 -4.04 -6.44 -18.29
CA THR A 49 -2.93 -7.32 -18.74
C THR A 49 -1.55 -6.68 -18.59
N LYS A 50 -1.49 -5.33 -18.52
CA LYS A 50 -0.25 -4.57 -18.34
C LYS A 50 -0.53 -3.30 -17.55
N VAL A 51 0.34 -3.00 -16.60
CA VAL A 51 0.31 -1.77 -15.80
C VAL A 51 1.63 -1.02 -15.91
N ARG A 52 1.59 0.29 -15.70
CA ARG A 52 2.78 1.14 -15.53
C ARG A 52 2.83 1.62 -14.09
N CYS A 53 3.96 1.39 -13.43
CA CYS A 53 4.16 1.76 -12.04
C CYS A 53 5.51 2.47 -11.89
N SER A 54 5.56 3.43 -10.96
CA SER A 54 6.79 3.93 -10.39
C SER A 54 6.90 3.41 -8.96
N HIS A 55 8.10 3.13 -8.47
CA HIS A 55 8.30 2.72 -7.08
C HIS A 55 9.49 3.45 -6.47
N LEU A 56 9.42 3.70 -5.16
CA LEU A 56 10.53 4.17 -4.36
C LEU A 56 11.04 3.01 -3.51
N LEU A 57 12.34 2.72 -3.57
CA LEU A 57 12.96 1.61 -2.84
C LEU A 57 13.94 2.13 -1.79
N VAL A 58 13.72 1.74 -0.53
CA VAL A 58 14.71 1.84 0.55
C VAL A 58 15.16 0.43 0.91
N LYS A 59 16.45 0.14 0.72
CA LYS A 59 17.05 -1.16 1.08
C LYS A 59 17.51 -1.17 2.53
N HIS A 60 17.67 -2.37 3.09
CA HIS A 60 18.17 -2.66 4.44
C HIS A 60 19.19 -3.81 4.43
N ASN A 61 19.84 -4.08 5.55
CA ASN A 61 20.91 -5.08 5.69
C ASN A 61 20.47 -6.53 5.39
N GLN A 62 19.19 -6.86 5.57
CA GLN A 62 18.62 -8.17 5.19
C GLN A 62 18.10 -8.19 3.75
N SER A 63 18.25 -7.12 2.97
CA SER A 63 17.93 -7.16 1.53
C SER A 63 18.81 -8.18 0.83
N ARG A 64 18.25 -8.95 -0.12
CA ARG A 64 18.99 -9.98 -0.89
C ARG A 64 20.33 -9.51 -1.45
N ARG A 65 20.42 -8.22 -1.81
CA ARG A 65 21.63 -7.53 -2.23
C ARG A 65 21.69 -6.19 -1.50
N PRO A 66 22.35 -6.11 -0.33
CA PRO A 66 22.41 -4.90 0.49
C PRO A 66 23.46 -3.92 -0.06
N SER A 67 23.33 -3.57 -1.33
CA SER A 67 24.16 -2.62 -2.08
C SER A 67 23.33 -1.94 -3.16
N SER A 68 23.64 -0.70 -3.51
CA SER A 68 22.98 0.05 -4.58
C SER A 68 23.92 1.09 -5.18
N TRP A 69 23.54 1.69 -6.30
CA TRP A 69 24.29 2.80 -6.88
C TRP A 69 24.47 4.00 -5.92
N ARG A 70 23.60 4.13 -4.91
CA ARG A 70 23.67 5.18 -3.88
C ARG A 70 24.62 4.82 -2.74
N GLU A 71 24.83 3.53 -2.48
CA GLU A 71 25.55 3.06 -1.29
C GLU A 71 26.01 1.61 -1.52
N ASP A 72 27.33 1.39 -1.46
CA ASP A 72 27.93 0.07 -1.73
C ASP A 72 27.58 -0.97 -0.64
N LYS A 73 27.55 -0.58 0.63
CA LYS A 73 27.20 -1.47 1.74
C LYS A 73 26.11 -0.87 2.62
N ILE A 74 24.93 -1.47 2.56
CA ILE A 74 23.74 -1.03 3.29
C ILE A 74 23.66 -1.73 4.64
N THR A 75 23.80 -0.96 5.72
CA THR A 75 23.82 -1.47 7.11
C THR A 75 22.55 -1.20 7.89
N ARG A 76 21.69 -0.27 7.45
CA ARG A 76 20.44 0.09 8.12
C ARG A 76 19.53 -1.12 8.33
N SER A 77 18.83 -1.13 9.46
CA SER A 77 17.84 -2.15 9.81
C SER A 77 16.59 -2.06 8.93
N LYS A 78 15.71 -3.06 9.05
CA LYS A 78 14.43 -3.09 8.35
C LYS A 78 13.49 -1.99 8.88
N GLU A 79 13.56 -1.74 10.18
CA GLU A 79 12.78 -0.75 10.91
C GLU A 79 13.15 0.65 10.45
N GLU A 80 14.46 0.98 10.41
CA GLU A 80 14.95 2.26 9.88
C GLU A 80 14.58 2.46 8.40
N ALA A 81 14.61 1.39 7.59
CA ALA A 81 14.20 1.48 6.19
C ALA A 81 12.71 1.81 6.03
N LEU A 82 11.85 1.32 6.93
CA LEU A 82 10.43 1.67 6.98
C LEU A 82 10.24 3.12 7.46
N GLU A 83 11.00 3.60 8.45
CA GLU A 83 10.91 5.00 8.87
C GLU A 83 11.26 5.97 7.73
N LEU A 84 12.35 5.68 7.01
CA LEU A 84 12.78 6.46 5.86
C LEU A 84 11.75 6.47 4.72
N ILE A 85 11.09 5.34 4.44
CA ILE A 85 10.06 5.31 3.38
C ILE A 85 8.81 6.08 3.76
N ASN A 86 8.55 6.19 5.07
CA ASN A 86 7.43 6.96 5.63
C ASN A 86 7.79 8.44 5.89
N GLY A 87 9.02 8.86 5.58
CA GLY A 87 9.48 10.25 5.75
C GLY A 87 9.63 10.67 7.21
N LYS A 88 9.90 9.72 8.10
CA LYS A 88 10.21 9.96 9.51
C LYS A 88 11.72 10.05 9.73
#